data_AF-A0A8A5Y7V1-F1
#
_entry.id   AF-A0A8A5Y7V1-F1
#
_cell.length_a   1.000
_cell.length_b   1.000
_cell.length_c   1.000
_cell.angle_alpha   90.00
_cell.angle_beta   90.00
_cell.angle_gamma   90.00
#
_symmetry.space_group_name_H-M   'P 1'
#
loop_
_entity.id
_entity.type
_entity.pdbx_description
1 polymer ?
#
loop_
_entity_poly.entity_id
_entity_poly.type
_entity_poly.pdbx_seq_one_letter_code
_entity_poly.pdbx_strand_id
1 'polypeptide(L)'
;MHLSKIMIIFSILSLCFWRKNIIKMLLSLEMLLISLMFLFIFSNFLLNSFFILFFLAFTVMSSSVGLSLLVSLSRSQKKNSSSSLIIYYW
;
A
#
# COMPACT_ATOMS: atom_id res chain seq x y z
N MET A 1 -3.35 -9.93 18.64
CA MET A 1 -2.90 -8.53 18.83
C MET A 1 -1.39 -8.32 18.69
N HIS A 2 -0.52 -9.13 19.31
CA HIS A 2 0.94 -8.88 19.22
C HIS A 2 1.51 -9.11 17.80
N LEU A 3 1.00 -10.13 17.10
CA LEU A 3 1.40 -10.45 15.72
C LEU A 3 1.07 -9.33 14.73
N SER A 4 -0.13 -8.75 14.79
CA SER A 4 -0.52 -7.65 13.88
C SER A 4 0.34 -6.42 14.09
N LYS A 5 0.74 -6.11 15.33
CA LYS A 5 1.69 -5.02 15.62
C LYS A 5 3.06 -5.26 14.97
N ILE A 6 3.57 -6.50 15.01
CA ILE A 6 4.84 -6.86 14.37
C ILE A 6 4.73 -6.70 12.84
N MET A 7 3.62 -7.14 12.24
CA MET A 7 3.39 -6.98 10.80
C MET A 7 3.33 -5.50 10.38
N ILE A 8 2.69 -4.64 11.18
CA ILE A 8 2.65 -3.18 10.94
C ILE A 8 4.08 -2.61 10.95
N ILE A 9 4.88 -2.94 11.96
CA ILE A 9 6.27 -2.45 12.07
C ILE A 9 7.10 -2.90 10.86
N PHE A 10 6.99 -4.17 10.47
CA PHE A 10 7.71 -4.71 9.32
C PHE A 10 7.28 -4.05 8.00
N SER A 11 5.97 -3.80 7.83
CA SER A 11 5.43 -3.09 6.68
C SER A 11 5.99 -1.65 6.60
N ILE A 12 6.01 -0.91 7.71
CA ILE A 12 6.57 0.45 7.77
C ILE A 12 8.08 0.46 7.47
N LEU A 13 8.83 -0.51 8.02
CA LEU A 13 10.24 -0.68 7.71
C LEU A 13 10.45 -0.93 6.21
N SER A 14 9.65 -1.81 5.60
CA SER A 14 9.74 -2.10 4.17
C SER A 14 9.37 -0.89 3.29
N LEU A 15 8.41 -0.05 3.69
CA LEU A 15 8.12 1.23 3.02
C LEU A 15 9.35 2.15 3.01
N CYS A 16 10.12 2.18 4.10
CA CYS A 16 11.31 3.01 4.19
C CYS A 16 12.48 2.49 3.32
N PHE A 17 12.66 1.16 3.22
CA PHE A 17 13.75 0.56 2.46
C PHE A 17 13.56 0.58 0.93
N TRP A 18 12.31 0.53 0.45
CA TRP A 18 12.03 0.33 -0.98
C TRP A 18 11.65 1.61 -1.75
N ARG A 19 12.02 2.80 -1.26
CA ARG A 19 11.65 4.12 -1.81
C ARG A 19 11.85 4.29 -3.32
N LYS A 20 12.82 3.59 -3.92
CA LYS A 20 13.11 3.69 -5.36
C LYS A 20 12.10 2.93 -6.23
N ASN A 21 11.67 1.76 -5.78
CA ASN A 21 10.80 0.89 -6.55
C ASN A 21 9.34 1.12 -6.16
N ILE A 22 8.64 1.97 -6.93
CA ILE A 22 7.25 2.40 -6.67
C ILE A 22 6.31 1.20 -6.51
N ILE A 23 6.48 0.14 -7.31
CA ILE A 23 5.65 -1.08 -7.22
C ILE A 23 5.84 -1.79 -5.87
N LYS A 24 7.09 -1.89 -5.40
CA LYS A 24 7.41 -2.54 -4.12
C LYS A 24 6.96 -1.69 -2.93
N MET A 25 6.94 -0.36 -3.10
CA MET A 25 6.33 0.56 -2.16
C MET A 25 4.80 0.42 -2.10
N LEU A 26 4.10 0.22 -3.23
CA LEU A 26 2.67 -0.07 -3.21
C LEU A 26 2.35 -1.39 -2.51
N LEU A 27 3.13 -2.44 -2.78
CA LEU A 27 2.93 -3.74 -2.14
C LEU A 27 3.11 -3.68 -0.61
N SER A 28 4.12 -2.93 -0.13
CA SER A 28 4.29 -2.75 1.32
C SER A 28 3.16 -1.93 1.94
N LEU A 29 2.53 -1.03 1.19
CA LEU A 29 1.35 -0.28 1.60
C LEU A 29 0.10 -1.18 1.68
N GLU A 30 -0.10 -2.09 0.73
CA GLU A 30 -1.16 -3.11 0.82
C GLU A 30 -0.99 -4.02 2.04
N MET A 31 0.25 -4.42 2.33
CA MET A 31 0.56 -5.19 3.54
C MET A 31 0.23 -4.41 4.82
N LEU A 32 0.42 -3.09 4.82
CA LEU A 32 0.04 -2.21 5.93
C LEU A 32 -1.47 -2.24 6.14
N LEU A 33 -2.24 -2.04 5.07
CA LEU A 33 -3.72 -2.01 5.11
C LEU A 33 -4.30 -3.35 5.59
N ILE A 34 -3.74 -4.48 5.16
CA ILE A 34 -4.14 -5.83 5.61
C ILE A 34 -3.82 -6.03 7.10
N SER A 35 -2.66 -5.56 7.57
CA SER A 35 -2.29 -5.69 9.00
C SER A 35 -3.18 -4.84 9.91
N LEU A 36 -3.61 -3.66 9.45
CA LEU A 36 -4.61 -2.83 10.12
C LEU A 36 -5.97 -3.53 10.15
N MET A 37 -6.39 -4.16 9.05
CA MET A 37 -7.62 -4.95 9.02
C MET A 37 -7.62 -6.07 10.05
N PHE A 38 -6.53 -6.83 10.13
CA PHE A 38 -6.39 -7.85 11.17
C PHE A 38 -6.48 -7.26 12.57
N LEU A 39 -5.87 -6.09 12.82
CA LEU A 39 -5.97 -5.43 14.11
C LEU A 39 -7.42 -5.03 14.44
N PHE A 40 -8.17 -4.48 13.49
CA PHE A 40 -9.59 -4.14 13.66
C PHE A 40 -10.46 -5.36 13.93
N ILE A 41 -10.24 -6.46 13.20
CA ILE A 41 -10.99 -7.72 13.39
C ILE A 41 -10.71 -8.29 14.78
N PHE A 42 -9.45 -8.29 15.22
CA PHE A 42 -9.08 -8.81 16.54
C PHE A 42 -9.47 -7.89 17.70
N SER A 43 -9.56 -6.57 17.50
CA SER A 43 -9.94 -5.63 18.57
C SER A 43 -11.45 -5.46 18.69
N ASN A 44 -12.19 -5.53 17.58
CA ASN A 44 -13.60 -5.17 17.50
C ASN A 44 -14.46 -6.36 17.05
N PHE A 45 -14.31 -7.53 17.70
CA PHE A 45 -15.10 -8.72 17.37
C PHE A 45 -16.63 -8.50 17.50
N LEU A 46 -17.06 -7.43 18.17
CA LEU A 46 -18.46 -7.15 18.50
C LEU A 46 -19.05 -5.85 17.93
N LEU A 47 -18.26 -4.90 17.40
CA LEU A 47 -18.70 -3.49 17.31
C LEU A 47 -19.16 -2.96 15.94
N ASN A 48 -19.23 -3.80 14.90
CA ASN A 48 -20.08 -3.67 13.68
C ASN A 48 -19.37 -4.30 12.47
N SER A 49 -19.87 -5.44 12.01
CA SER A 49 -19.44 -6.07 10.74
C SER A 49 -19.51 -5.12 9.54
N PHE A 50 -20.46 -4.18 9.54
CA PHE A 50 -20.57 -3.11 8.53
C PHE A 50 -19.34 -2.21 8.47
N PHE A 51 -18.71 -1.91 9.60
CA PHE A 51 -17.51 -1.07 9.61
C PHE A 51 -16.32 -1.81 8.97
N ILE A 52 -16.20 -3.12 9.20
CA ILE A 52 -15.17 -3.97 8.60
C ILE A 52 -15.39 -4.05 7.08
N LEU A 53 -16.63 -4.23 6.62
CA LEU A 53 -16.98 -4.24 5.20
C LEU A 53 -16.68 -2.90 4.53
N PHE A 54 -17.04 -1.78 5.18
CA PHE A 54 -16.75 -0.45 4.68
C PHE A 54 -15.23 -0.20 4.59
N PHE A 55 -14.48 -0.58 5.62
CA PHE A 55 -13.03 -0.47 5.61
C PHE A 55 -12.42 -1.31 4.48
N LEU A 56 -12.90 -2.54 4.26
CA LEU A 56 -12.44 -3.37 3.15
C LEU A 56 -12.65 -2.68 1.79
N ALA A 57 -13.83 -2.11 1.55
CA ALA A 57 -14.11 -1.37 0.31
C ALA A 57 -13.19 -0.14 0.14
N PHE A 58 -12.95 0.60 1.23
CA PHE A 58 -12.04 1.74 1.23
C PHE A 58 -10.60 1.32 0.90
N THR A 59 -10.12 0.20 1.47
CA THR A 59 -8.77 -0.31 1.17
C THR A 59 -8.62 -0.67 -0.31
N VAL A 60 -9.59 -1.39 -0.90
CA VAL A 60 -9.55 -1.77 -2.32
C VAL A 60 -9.59 -0.54 -3.24
N MET A 61 -10.42 0.45 -2.92
CA MET A 61 -10.47 1.70 -3.69
C MET A 61 -9.14 2.45 -3.63
N SER A 62 -8.53 2.57 -2.45
CA SER A 62 -7.25 3.24 -2.27
C SER A 62 -6.11 2.57 -3.06
N SER A 63 -6.11 1.23 -3.14
CA SER A 63 -5.18 0.48 -3.99
C SER A 63 -5.42 0.77 -5.48
N SER A 64 -6.67 0.75 -5.96
CA SER A 64 -7.00 1.04 -7.36
C SER A 64 -6.54 2.44 -7.80
N VAL A 65 -6.72 3.44 -6.92
CA VAL A 65 -6.19 4.79 -7.14
C VAL A 65 -4.66 4.78 -7.19
N GLY A 66 -3.98 4.06 -6.29
CA GLY A 66 -2.52 3.89 -6.32
C GLY A 66 -2.01 3.27 -7.62
N LEU A 67 -2.66 2.22 -8.12
CA LEU A 67 -2.29 1.56 -9.39
C LEU A 67 -2.55 2.46 -10.61
N SER A 68 -3.68 3.16 -10.65
CA SER A 68 -3.99 4.08 -11.76
C SER A 68 -3.00 5.24 -11.86
N LEU A 69 -2.54 5.77 -10.71
CA LEU A 69 -1.45 6.74 -10.63
C LEU A 69 -0.15 6.17 -11.21
N LEU A 70 0.18 4.92 -10.87
CA LEU A 70 1.35 4.21 -11.40
C LEU A 70 1.30 4.10 -12.92
N VAL A 71 0.14 3.77 -13.50
CA VAL A 71 -0.05 3.74 -14.95
C VAL A 71 0.12 5.13 -15.57
N SER A 72 -0.41 6.18 -14.95
CA SER A 72 -0.25 7.55 -15.45
C SER A 72 1.22 8.02 -15.48
N LEU A 73 1.98 7.69 -14.43
CA LEU A 73 3.41 7.98 -14.33
C LEU A 73 4.22 7.23 -15.40
N SER A 74 3.87 5.97 -15.68
CA SER A 74 4.53 5.20 -16.74
C SER A 74 4.32 5.80 -18.14
N ARG A 75 3.19 6.46 -18.37
CA ARG A 75 2.86 7.12 -19.65
C ARG A 75 3.52 8.49 -19.78
N SER A 76 3.66 9.26 -18.70
CA SER A 76 4.34 10.56 -18.73
C SER A 76 5.85 10.41 -18.90
N GLN A 77 6.46 9.37 -18.32
CA GLN A 77 7.89 9.08 -18.48
C GLN A 77 8.26 8.65 -19.91
N LYS A 78 7.36 7.97 -20.64
CA LYS A 78 7.55 7.70 -22.08
C LYS A 78 7.50 8.96 -22.95
N LYS A 79 6.83 10.03 -22.49
CA LYS A 79 6.66 11.27 -23.25
C LYS A 79 7.85 12.24 -23.08
N ASN A 80 8.54 12.23 -21.94
CA ASN A 80 9.68 13.11 -21.66
C ASN A 80 11.02 12.36 -21.80
N SER A 81 11.42 12.11 -23.05
CA SER A 81 12.69 11.45 -23.40
C SER A 81 13.88 12.42 -23.46
N SER A 82 14.14 13.18 -22.39
CA SER A 82 15.46 13.79 -22.16
C SER A 82 15.67 14.10 -20.68
N SER A 83 16.49 13.26 -20.05
CA SER A 83 17.17 13.51 -18.76
C SER A 83 16.29 13.94 -17.57
N SER A 84 15.63 12.97 -16.93
CA SER A 84 15.79 12.84 -15.47
C SER A 84 15.51 11.40 -14.99
N LEU A 85 16.60 10.64 -14.91
CA LEU A 85 16.90 9.71 -13.83
C LEU A 85 15.99 8.46 -13.75
N ILE A 86 16.27 7.39 -14.50
CA ILE A 86 17.20 6.32 -14.05
C ILE A 86 16.87 5.76 -12.65
N ILE A 87 15.59 5.65 -12.31
CA ILE A 87 15.10 4.67 -11.30
C ILE A 87 14.38 3.52 -12.03
N TYR A 88 14.87 3.21 -13.23
CA TYR A 88 14.37 2.12 -14.07
C TYR A 88 15.40 1.01 -14.28
N TYR A 89 16.61 1.12 -13.74
CA TYR A 89 17.63 0.13 -14.04
C TYR A 89 17.83 -0.93 -12.93
N TRP A 90 17.30 -0.72 -11.70
CA TRP A 90 17.15 -1.67 -10.57
C TRP A 90 16.11 -1.10 -9.57
#